data_AF-F5L300-F1
#
_entry.id   AF-F5L300-F1
#
_cell.length_a   1.000
_cell.length_b   1.000
_cell.length_c   1.000
_cell.angle_alpha   90.00
_cell.angle_beta   90.00
_cell.angle_gamma   90.00
#
_symmetry.space_group_name_H-M   'P 1'
#
loop_
_entity.id
_entity.type
_entity.pdbx_description
1 polymer ?
#
loop_
_entity_poly.entity_id
_entity_poly.type
_entity_poly.pdbx_seq_one_letter_code
_entity_poly.pdbx_strand_id
1 'polypeptide(L)'
;MIQSGASPRASSSSILLRFGDKGEAVRKLQQDLIAAGEKLPKYGADGHFGAETEAAVKSFQAKHGLTVDGIAGPKTLAKLAEVISSQNKPQTKEEESDMLKAAVVVNSYADFPIAEGVAKKYKAPIFLRDIAVGEIAETVYIVGGSAEGIKAKKMVNLSGKNRYETAQKVGRHLGQL
;
A
#
# COMPACT_ATOMS: atom_id res chain seq x y z
N MET A 1 13.20 47.08 -26.99
CA MET A 1 13.87 45.81 -26.58
C MET A 1 13.99 45.83 -25.06
N ILE A 2 13.26 44.97 -24.35
CA ILE A 2 13.54 44.66 -22.93
C ILE A 2 13.55 43.13 -22.75
N GLN A 3 14.75 42.57 -22.88
CA GLN A 3 15.19 41.30 -22.31
C GLN A 3 15.31 41.48 -20.78
N SER A 4 15.12 40.54 -19.86
CA SER A 4 14.95 39.09 -19.85
C SER A 4 14.46 38.69 -18.45
N GLY A 5 13.63 37.65 -18.36
CA GLY A 5 13.36 36.97 -17.11
C GLY A 5 14.57 36.14 -16.65
N ALA A 6 14.76 36.05 -15.34
CA ALA A 6 15.47 34.96 -14.70
C ALA A 6 14.99 34.84 -13.24
N SER A 7 14.08 33.90 -13.01
CA SER A 7 13.89 33.31 -11.67
C SER A 7 15.23 32.79 -11.16
N PRO A 8 15.54 32.87 -9.85
CA PRO A 8 16.73 32.22 -9.32
C PRO A 8 16.53 30.71 -9.48
N ARG A 9 17.07 30.17 -10.58
CA ARG A 9 17.22 28.74 -10.81
C ARG A 9 18.13 28.28 -9.68
N ALA A 10 17.56 27.59 -8.70
CA ALA A 10 18.32 27.00 -7.60
C ALA A 10 19.48 26.22 -8.22
N SER A 11 20.68 26.76 -8.07
CA SER A 11 21.91 26.15 -8.52
C SER A 11 21.97 24.78 -7.86
N SER A 12 21.93 23.74 -8.68
CA SER A 12 22.28 22.36 -8.32
C SER A 12 23.78 22.30 -8.05
N SER A 13 24.22 23.04 -7.04
CA SER A 13 25.52 22.91 -6.42
C SER A 13 25.55 21.55 -5.76
N SER A 14 26.62 20.79 -5.98
CA SER A 14 26.95 19.53 -5.32
C SER A 14 27.13 19.74 -3.82
N ILE A 15 26.03 19.96 -3.10
CA ILE A 15 26.01 20.18 -1.65
C ILE A 15 26.34 18.84 -0.99
N LEU A 16 27.54 18.77 -0.40
CA LEU A 16 27.97 17.71 0.49
C LEU A 16 27.67 18.16 1.92
N LEU A 17 26.74 17.49 2.60
CA LEU A 17 26.45 17.77 4.01
C LEU A 17 27.22 16.78 4.90
N ARG A 18 27.91 17.29 5.91
CA ARG A 18 28.76 16.52 6.82
C ARG A 18 28.68 17.03 8.26
N PHE A 19 29.30 16.28 9.17
CA PHE A 19 29.40 16.66 10.57
C PHE A 19 29.89 18.11 10.75
N GLY A 20 29.18 18.86 11.59
CA GLY A 20 29.45 20.28 11.88
C GLY A 20 28.67 21.26 11.01
N ASP A 21 28.13 20.83 9.86
CA ASP A 21 27.31 21.69 9.01
C ASP A 21 25.99 22.09 9.70
N LYS A 22 25.47 23.26 9.33
CA LYS A 22 24.23 23.80 9.90
C LYS A 22 23.40 24.50 8.83
N GLY A 23 22.08 24.57 9.08
CA GLY A 23 21.14 25.36 8.30
C GLY A 23 20.06 24.52 7.63
N GLU A 24 19.27 25.16 6.76
CA GLU A 24 18.07 24.56 6.16
C GLU A 24 18.38 23.31 5.32
N ALA A 25 19.54 23.25 4.68
CA ALA A 25 19.95 22.06 3.92
C ALA A 25 20.13 20.82 4.83
N VAL A 26 20.71 21.01 6.02
CA VAL A 26 20.87 19.95 7.03
C VAL A 26 19.51 19.56 7.61
N ARG A 27 18.65 20.55 7.89
CA ARG A 27 17.29 20.30 8.38
C ARG A 27 16.50 19.45 7.40
N LYS A 28 16.59 19.77 6.10
CA LYS A 28 15.95 18.98 5.04
C LYS A 28 16.51 17.55 4.99
N LEU A 29 17.83 17.38 5.07
CA LEU A 29 18.44 16.06 5.13
C LEU A 29 17.91 15.24 6.32
N GLN A 30 17.81 15.83 7.50
CA GLN A 30 17.29 15.16 8.69
C GLN A 30 15.81 14.77 8.51
N GLN A 31 14.99 15.64 7.92
CA GLN A 31 13.60 15.31 7.58
C GLN A 31 13.53 14.14 6.59
N ASP A 32 14.37 14.16 5.56
CA ASP A 32 14.45 13.11 4.55
C ASP A 32 14.88 11.77 5.19
N LEU A 33 15.86 11.78 6.11
CA LEU A 33 16.28 10.60 6.87
C LEU A 33 15.15 10.04 7.75
N ILE A 34 14.41 10.91 8.46
CA ILE A 34 13.25 10.50 9.26
C ILE A 34 12.17 9.88 8.38
N ALA A 35 11.87 10.51 7.23
CA ALA A 35 10.90 10.00 6.26
C ALA A 35 11.33 8.67 5.63
N ALA A 36 12.63 8.45 5.47
CA ALA A 36 13.20 7.18 5.04
C ALA A 36 13.23 6.11 6.15
N GLY A 37 12.77 6.42 7.36
CA GLY A 37 12.66 5.49 8.48
C GLY A 37 13.90 5.42 9.38
N GLU A 38 14.86 6.35 9.24
CA GLU A 38 15.95 6.50 10.20
C GLU A 38 15.48 7.21 11.47
N LYS A 39 16.15 6.91 12.59
CA LYS A 39 15.78 7.44 13.91
C LYS A 39 16.69 8.60 14.27
N LEU A 40 16.10 9.76 14.52
CA LEU A 40 16.74 10.92 15.15
C LEU A 40 15.97 11.31 16.43
N PRO A 41 16.09 10.52 17.50
CA PRO A 41 15.24 10.65 18.69
C PRO A 41 15.58 11.83 19.60
N LYS A 42 16.83 12.31 19.59
CA LYS A 42 17.31 13.30 20.56
C LYS A 42 17.09 14.73 20.08
N TYR A 43 17.37 15.01 18.81
CA TYR A 43 17.31 16.36 18.25
C TYR A 43 16.41 16.46 17.01
N GLY A 44 16.13 15.33 16.35
CA GLY A 44 15.24 15.32 15.18
C GLY A 44 15.80 16.15 14.03
N ALA A 45 14.97 17.02 13.45
CA ALA A 45 15.35 17.91 12.36
C ALA A 45 15.65 19.34 12.86
N ASP A 46 16.70 19.48 13.66
CA ASP A 46 17.14 20.73 14.29
C ASP A 46 18.06 21.60 13.40
N GLY A 47 18.36 21.14 12.19
CA GLY A 47 19.24 21.83 11.26
C GLY A 47 20.72 21.81 11.64
N HIS A 48 21.13 20.94 12.57
CA HIS A 48 22.52 20.77 13.01
C HIS A 48 23.04 19.37 12.71
N PHE A 49 24.09 19.26 11.90
CA PHE A 49 24.66 17.98 11.55
C PHE A 49 25.58 17.51 12.67
N GLY A 50 24.99 16.97 13.72
CA GLY A 50 25.70 16.39 14.87
C GLY A 50 25.92 14.88 14.74
N ALA A 51 26.39 14.28 15.83
CA ALA A 51 26.67 12.84 15.90
C ALA A 51 25.42 11.97 15.64
N GLU A 52 24.23 12.44 16.02
CA GLU A 52 22.97 11.75 15.74
C GLU A 52 22.68 11.71 14.24
N THR A 53 22.80 12.85 13.55
CA THR A 53 22.59 12.93 12.09
C THR A 53 23.65 12.12 11.35
N GLU A 54 24.90 12.16 11.79
CA GLU A 54 25.97 11.34 11.21
C GLU A 54 25.69 9.84 11.34
N ALA A 55 25.26 9.39 12.54
CA ALA A 55 24.89 7.99 12.76
C ALA A 55 23.70 7.58 11.88
N ALA A 56 22.70 8.44 11.73
CA ALA A 56 21.56 8.20 10.85
C ALA A 56 21.98 8.10 9.36
N VAL A 57 22.87 8.98 8.90
CA VAL A 57 23.42 8.92 7.53
C VAL A 57 24.20 7.63 7.31
N LYS A 58 25.07 7.23 8.26
CA LYS A 58 25.84 5.97 8.16
C LYS A 58 24.91 4.75 8.15
N SER A 59 23.89 4.72 9.01
CA SER A 59 22.87 3.67 9.05
C SER A 59 22.15 3.56 7.71
N PHE A 60 21.69 4.69 7.16
CA PHE A 60 21.02 4.74 5.87
C PHE A 60 21.93 4.24 4.73
N GLN A 61 23.17 4.74 4.68
CA GLN A 61 24.15 4.31 3.69
C GLN A 61 24.40 2.80 3.75
N ALA A 62 24.56 2.24 4.95
CA ALA A 62 24.78 0.80 5.14
C ALA A 62 23.57 -0.03 4.68
N LYS A 63 22.35 0.39 5.03
CA LYS A 63 21.10 -0.30 4.62
C LYS A 63 20.90 -0.33 3.11
N HIS A 64 21.36 0.71 2.41
CA HIS A 64 21.15 0.86 0.97
C HIS A 64 22.39 0.56 0.12
N GLY A 65 23.43 -0.06 0.70
CA GLY A 65 24.62 -0.49 -0.04
C GLY A 65 25.45 0.67 -0.61
N LEU A 66 25.39 1.84 0.03
CA LEU A 66 26.21 3.00 -0.32
C LEU A 66 27.52 2.98 0.46
N THR A 67 28.48 3.80 0.04
CA THR A 67 29.69 4.07 0.82
C THR A 67 29.29 4.67 2.17
N VAL A 68 29.70 4.02 3.26
CA VAL A 68 29.37 4.42 4.64
C VAL A 68 30.40 5.42 5.17
N ASP A 69 30.43 6.61 4.56
CA ASP A 69 31.34 7.69 4.92
C ASP A 69 30.73 8.70 5.91
N GLY A 70 29.41 8.62 6.18
CA GLY A 70 28.70 9.56 7.04
C GLY A 70 28.49 10.94 6.41
N ILE A 71 28.76 11.08 5.11
CA ILE A 71 28.60 12.32 4.35
C ILE A 71 27.40 12.17 3.42
N ALA A 72 26.42 13.07 3.54
CA ALA A 72 25.29 13.10 2.63
C ALA A 72 25.68 13.85 1.34
N GLY A 73 26.27 13.10 0.42
CA GLY A 73 26.58 13.56 -0.93
C GLY A 73 25.50 13.23 -1.96
N PRO A 74 25.73 13.56 -3.25
CA PRO A 74 24.73 13.41 -4.30
C PRO A 74 24.13 11.99 -4.40
N LYS A 75 24.95 10.95 -4.21
CA LYS A 75 24.47 9.56 -4.22
C LYS A 75 23.54 9.25 -3.05
N THR A 76 23.88 9.71 -1.84
CA THR A 76 23.07 9.52 -0.64
C THR A 76 21.76 10.31 -0.74
N LEU A 77 21.81 11.57 -1.19
CA LEU A 77 20.63 12.40 -1.39
C LEU A 77 19.71 11.86 -2.48
N ALA A 78 20.26 11.38 -3.60
CA ALA A 78 19.48 10.73 -4.65
C ALA A 78 18.79 9.46 -4.12
N LYS A 79 19.50 8.64 -3.33
CA LYS A 79 18.90 7.44 -2.75
C LYS A 79 17.83 7.77 -1.71
N LEU A 80 18.02 8.81 -0.90
CA LEU A 80 16.99 9.31 0.02
C LEU A 80 15.73 9.72 -0.75
N ALA A 81 15.88 10.50 -1.83
CA ALA A 81 14.76 10.90 -2.66
C ALA A 81 14.04 9.69 -3.28
N GLU A 82 14.78 8.69 -3.78
CA GLU A 82 14.22 7.45 -4.31
C GLU A 82 13.44 6.69 -3.22
N VAL A 83 14.02 6.52 -2.03
CA VAL A 83 13.37 5.82 -0.91
C VAL A 83 12.13 6.57 -0.46
N ILE A 84 12.20 7.88 -0.24
CA ILE A 84 11.06 8.69 0.20
C ILE A 84 9.98 8.72 -0.87
N SER A 85 10.33 8.82 -2.15
CA SER A 85 9.34 8.71 -3.24
C SER A 85 8.68 7.33 -3.30
N SER A 86 9.40 6.27 -2.92
CA SER A 86 8.89 4.90 -2.87
C SER A 86 8.08 4.61 -1.60
N GLN A 87 8.39 5.28 -0.49
CA GLN A 87 7.70 5.18 0.80
C GLN A 87 6.46 6.10 0.86
N ASN A 88 6.48 7.20 0.10
CA ASN A 88 5.37 8.14 -0.05
C ASN A 88 4.50 7.86 -1.28
N LYS A 89 4.80 6.77 -2.02
CA LYS A 89 3.80 6.06 -2.81
C LYS A 89 2.84 5.44 -1.78
N PRO A 90 1.52 5.72 -1.79
CA PRO A 90 0.59 5.00 -0.93
C PRO A 90 0.91 3.51 -1.07
N GLN A 91 1.19 2.84 0.06
CA GLN A 91 1.61 1.45 0.13
C GLN A 91 0.85 0.61 -0.90
N THR A 92 1.48 0.40 -2.05
CA THR A 92 1.05 -0.58 -3.04
C THR A 92 1.67 -1.89 -2.56
N LYS A 93 1.11 -2.41 -1.46
CA LYS A 93 1.07 -3.85 -1.30
C LYS A 93 0.28 -4.37 -2.50
N GLU A 94 0.93 -5.19 -3.31
CA GLU A 94 0.30 -5.98 -4.37
C GLU A 94 -0.34 -5.16 -5.50
N GLU A 95 0.44 -4.84 -6.54
CA GLU A 95 -0.11 -4.86 -7.90
C GLU A 95 -0.45 -6.32 -8.24
N GLU A 96 -1.51 -6.85 -7.65
CA GLU A 96 -2.18 -8.08 -8.07
C GLU A 96 -3.68 -7.75 -8.20
N SER A 97 -4.00 -6.92 -9.20
CA SER A 97 -5.36 -6.53 -9.63
C SER A 97 -6.23 -5.92 -8.53
N ASP A 98 -6.72 -4.69 -8.72
CA ASP A 98 -7.80 -4.10 -7.89
C ASP A 98 -9.07 -4.96 -7.78
N MET A 99 -9.12 -6.10 -8.48
CA MET A 99 -10.20 -7.06 -8.43
C MET A 99 -10.04 -8.04 -7.26
N LEU A 100 -11.11 -8.23 -6.49
CA LEU A 100 -11.09 -9.13 -5.34
C LEU A 100 -10.73 -10.56 -5.74
N LYS A 101 -9.89 -11.26 -4.95
CA LYS A 101 -9.61 -12.70 -5.16
C LYS A 101 -10.89 -13.55 -5.03
N ALA A 102 -11.80 -13.15 -4.13
CA ALA A 102 -13.10 -13.79 -3.97
C ALA A 102 -14.18 -12.80 -3.48
N ALA A 103 -15.41 -13.00 -3.91
CA ALA A 103 -16.60 -12.30 -3.41
C ALA A 103 -17.76 -13.27 -3.22
N VAL A 104 -18.63 -13.00 -2.24
CA VAL A 104 -19.89 -13.73 -2.06
C VAL A 104 -21.04 -12.82 -2.46
N VAL A 105 -21.92 -13.29 -3.34
CA VAL A 105 -23.10 -12.54 -3.79
C VAL A 105 -24.35 -13.22 -3.27
N VAL A 106 -25.19 -12.44 -2.59
CA VAL A 106 -26.49 -12.88 -2.07
C VAL A 106 -27.62 -12.11 -2.76
N ASN A 107 -28.71 -12.80 -3.06
CA ASN A 107 -29.88 -12.15 -3.67
C ASN A 107 -30.75 -11.42 -2.62
N SER A 108 -30.81 -11.94 -1.39
CA SER A 108 -31.59 -11.36 -0.30
C SER A 108 -30.78 -11.37 1.00
N TYR A 109 -31.02 -10.37 1.87
CA TYR A 109 -30.46 -10.34 3.22
C TYR A 109 -30.74 -11.62 4.03
N ALA A 110 -31.82 -12.34 3.71
CA ALA A 110 -32.15 -13.58 4.39
C ALA A 110 -31.19 -14.74 4.04
N ASP A 111 -30.40 -14.63 2.97
CA ASP A 111 -29.37 -15.61 2.61
C ASP A 111 -28.02 -15.28 3.28
N PHE A 112 -27.90 -14.11 3.91
CA PHE A 112 -26.69 -13.64 4.59
C PHE A 112 -26.18 -14.59 5.68
N PRO A 113 -27.03 -15.18 6.55
CA PRO A 113 -26.58 -16.14 7.55
C PRO A 113 -25.93 -17.39 6.94
N ILE A 114 -26.42 -17.81 5.77
CA ILE A 114 -25.89 -18.97 5.04
C ILE A 114 -24.58 -18.60 4.34
N ALA A 115 -24.51 -17.38 3.79
CA ALA A 115 -23.34 -16.85 3.10
C ALA A 115 -22.14 -16.59 4.03
N GLU A 116 -22.39 -16.33 5.31
CA GLU A 116 -21.36 -15.98 6.29
C GLU A 116 -20.26 -17.06 6.39
N GLY A 117 -20.62 -18.34 6.36
CA GLY A 117 -19.66 -19.44 6.41
C GLY A 117 -18.72 -19.45 5.20
N VAL A 118 -19.24 -19.14 4.02
CA VAL A 118 -18.46 -19.02 2.77
C VAL A 118 -17.55 -17.81 2.83
N ALA A 119 -18.08 -16.67 3.26
CA ALA A 119 -17.33 -15.42 3.43
C ALA A 119 -16.15 -15.60 4.40
N LYS A 120 -16.37 -16.25 5.54
CA LYS A 120 -15.32 -16.55 6.53
C LYS A 120 -14.24 -17.49 5.97
N LYS A 121 -14.64 -18.59 5.32
CA LYS A 121 -13.68 -19.57 4.75
C LYS A 121 -12.77 -18.95 3.69
N TYR A 122 -13.32 -18.11 2.82
CA TYR A 122 -12.60 -17.51 1.70
C TYR A 122 -12.13 -16.08 1.96
N LYS A 123 -12.33 -15.54 3.17
CA LYS A 123 -12.03 -14.15 3.54
C LYS A 123 -12.59 -13.15 2.53
N ALA A 124 -13.81 -13.42 2.07
CA ALA A 124 -14.45 -12.70 0.98
C ALA A 124 -15.55 -11.77 1.53
N PRO A 125 -15.66 -10.53 1.03
CA PRO A 125 -16.79 -9.67 1.35
C PRO A 125 -18.09 -10.24 0.76
N ILE A 126 -19.21 -9.92 1.41
CA ILE A 126 -20.56 -10.27 0.96
C ILE A 126 -21.18 -9.03 0.32
N PHE A 127 -21.65 -9.18 -0.92
CA PHE A 127 -22.37 -8.15 -1.66
C PHE A 127 -23.81 -8.59 -1.91
N LEU A 128 -24.73 -7.62 -1.89
CA LEU A 128 -26.03 -7.82 -2.50
C LEU A 128 -25.88 -7.88 -4.02
N ARG A 129 -26.75 -8.65 -4.67
CA ARG A 129 -26.80 -8.72 -6.13
C ARG A 129 -26.88 -7.34 -6.80
N ASP A 130 -27.69 -6.44 -6.25
CA ASP A 130 -27.94 -5.12 -6.86
C ASP A 130 -26.69 -4.22 -6.90
N ILE A 131 -25.71 -4.49 -6.03
CA ILE A 131 -24.44 -3.76 -5.99
C ILE A 131 -23.29 -4.53 -6.66
N ALA A 132 -23.47 -5.83 -6.92
CA ALA A 132 -22.49 -6.72 -7.54
C ALA A 132 -22.48 -6.60 -9.07
N VAL A 133 -22.28 -5.38 -9.59
CA VAL A 133 -22.31 -5.07 -11.03
C VAL A 133 -20.91 -5.11 -11.63
N GLY A 134 -20.74 -5.80 -12.75
CA GLY A 134 -19.44 -5.93 -13.43
C GLY A 134 -18.59 -7.10 -12.90
N GLU A 135 -17.31 -7.12 -13.25
CA GLU A 135 -16.36 -8.12 -12.74
C GLU A 135 -15.83 -7.67 -11.38
N ILE A 136 -16.47 -8.17 -10.32
CA ILE A 136 -16.16 -7.76 -8.93
C ILE A 136 -15.05 -8.60 -8.28
N ALA A 137 -14.83 -9.83 -8.77
CA ALA A 137 -13.86 -10.75 -8.21
C ALA A 137 -13.39 -11.80 -9.23
N GLU A 138 -12.22 -12.41 -8.97
CA GLU A 138 -11.75 -13.59 -9.69
C GLU A 138 -12.70 -14.76 -9.47
N THR A 139 -13.06 -15.04 -8.22
CA THR A 139 -14.04 -16.07 -7.88
C THR A 139 -15.27 -15.46 -7.22
N VAL A 140 -16.45 -15.67 -7.81
CA VAL A 140 -17.71 -15.28 -7.19
C VAL A 140 -18.47 -16.51 -6.71
N TYR A 141 -18.80 -16.52 -5.42
CA TYR A 141 -19.66 -17.51 -4.79
C TYR A 141 -21.08 -16.97 -4.69
N ILE A 142 -22.05 -17.65 -5.27
CA ILE A 142 -23.45 -17.22 -5.23
C ILE A 142 -24.17 -18.03 -4.18
N VAL A 143 -24.76 -17.34 -3.20
CA VAL A 143 -25.48 -17.96 -2.08
C VAL A 143 -26.89 -17.37 -2.05
N GLY A 144 -27.84 -18.12 -2.60
CA GLY A 144 -29.23 -17.68 -2.75
C GLY A 144 -29.46 -16.92 -4.07
N GLY A 145 -30.47 -17.34 -4.81
CA GLY A 145 -30.83 -16.78 -6.12
C GLY A 145 -30.04 -17.35 -7.31
N SER A 146 -30.28 -16.76 -8.49
CA SER A 146 -29.66 -17.17 -9.76
C SER A 146 -28.29 -16.53 -9.99
N ALA A 147 -27.47 -17.17 -10.82
CA ALA A 147 -26.19 -16.65 -11.31
C ALA A 147 -26.30 -15.64 -12.47
N GLU A 148 -27.50 -15.47 -13.03
CA GLU A 148 -27.71 -14.64 -14.22
C GLU A 148 -27.19 -13.20 -14.07
N GLY A 149 -26.45 -12.71 -15.06
CA GLY A 149 -25.96 -11.32 -15.07
C GLY A 149 -24.78 -11.02 -14.15
N ILE A 150 -24.34 -11.97 -13.31
CA ILE A 150 -23.10 -11.82 -12.54
C ILE A 150 -21.90 -12.12 -13.45
N LYS A 151 -20.86 -11.28 -13.42
CA LYS A 151 -19.62 -11.48 -14.17
C LYS A 151 -18.48 -11.83 -13.22
N ALA A 152 -17.76 -12.89 -13.53
CA ALA A 152 -16.60 -13.35 -12.76
C ALA A 152 -15.73 -14.24 -13.64
N LYS A 153 -14.41 -14.27 -13.37
CA LYS A 153 -13.50 -15.22 -14.03
C LYS A 153 -13.85 -16.66 -13.68
N LYS A 154 -14.27 -16.90 -12.44
CA LYS A 154 -14.72 -18.19 -11.91
C LYS A 154 -15.99 -18.00 -11.08
N MET A 155 -16.95 -18.90 -11.27
CA MET A 155 -18.22 -18.82 -10.57
C MET A 155 -18.55 -20.14 -9.87
N VAL A 156 -19.01 -20.04 -8.63
CA VAL A 156 -19.42 -21.17 -7.81
C VAL A 156 -20.84 -20.92 -7.32
N ASN A 157 -21.81 -21.62 -7.91
CA ASN A 157 -23.22 -21.49 -7.51
C ASN A 157 -23.55 -22.47 -6.37
N LEU A 158 -23.79 -21.94 -5.18
CA LEU A 158 -24.17 -22.70 -3.98
C LEU A 158 -25.68 -22.59 -3.68
N SER A 159 -26.46 -21.99 -4.57
CA SER A 159 -27.90 -21.83 -4.42
C SER A 159 -28.67 -23.15 -4.65
N GLY A 160 -29.66 -23.40 -3.80
CA GLY A 160 -30.68 -24.44 -3.96
C GLY A 160 -32.04 -23.85 -4.36
N LYS A 161 -33.07 -24.70 -4.48
CA LYS A 161 -34.44 -24.25 -4.79
C LYS A 161 -35.07 -23.45 -3.65
N ASN A 162 -34.55 -23.61 -2.43
CA ASN A 162 -34.97 -22.93 -1.22
C ASN A 162 -33.76 -22.77 -0.28
N ARG A 163 -33.94 -22.01 0.82
CA ARG A 163 -32.86 -21.70 1.77
C ARG A 163 -32.28 -22.94 2.47
N TYR A 164 -33.08 -23.98 2.69
CA TYR A 164 -32.60 -25.23 3.28
C TYR A 164 -31.65 -25.96 2.33
N GLU A 165 -32.03 -26.09 1.06
CA GLU A 165 -31.16 -26.68 0.05
C GLU A 165 -29.88 -25.86 -0.17
N THR A 166 -29.99 -24.52 -0.17
CA THR A 166 -28.83 -23.62 -0.21
C THR A 166 -27.91 -23.87 0.97
N ALA A 167 -28.44 -23.94 2.20
CA ALA A 167 -27.67 -24.23 3.39
C ALA A 167 -26.98 -25.60 3.35
N GLN A 168 -27.64 -26.64 2.83
CA GLN A 168 -27.03 -27.96 2.65
C GLN A 168 -25.88 -27.93 1.64
N LYS A 169 -26.07 -27.25 0.50
CA LYS A 169 -25.01 -27.09 -0.51
C LYS A 169 -23.82 -26.32 0.04
N VAL A 170 -24.06 -25.24 0.78
CA VAL A 170 -23.01 -24.50 1.47
C VAL A 170 -22.30 -25.40 2.48
N GLY A 171 -23.04 -26.09 3.36
CA GLY A 171 -22.44 -26.97 4.36
C GLY A 171 -21.54 -28.05 3.75
N ARG A 172 -21.98 -28.73 2.68
CA ARG A 172 -21.15 -29.70 1.94
C ARG A 172 -19.90 -29.06 1.34
N HIS A 173 -20.05 -27.86 0.75
CA HIS A 173 -18.92 -27.13 0.18
C HIS A 173 -17.91 -26.68 1.25
N LEU A 174 -18.39 -26.39 2.46
CA LEU A 174 -17.54 -26.04 3.59
C LEU A 174 -16.90 -27.27 4.26
N GLY A 175 -17.42 -28.48 4.03
CA GLY A 175 -17.01 -29.72 4.70
C GLY A 175 -17.64 -29.89 6.08
N GLN A 176 -18.82 -29.31 6.27
CA GLN A 176 -19.58 -29.30 7.54
C GLN A 176 -20.76 -30.29 7.53
N LEU A 177 -21.03 -30.93 6.39
CA LEU A 177 -22.12 -31.87 6.12
C LEU A 177 -21.67 -32.94 5.13
#